data_AF-A0A847MPR4-F1
#
_entry.id   AF-A0A847MPR4-F1
#
_cell.length_a   1.000
_cell.length_b   1.000
_cell.length_c   1.000
_cell.angle_alpha   90.00
_cell.angle_beta   90.00
_cell.angle_gamma   90.00
#
_symmetry.space_group_name_H-M   'P 1'
#
loop_
_entity.id
_entity.type
_entity.pdbx_description
1 polymer ?
#
loop_
_entity_poly.entity_id
_entity_poly.type
_entity_poly.pdbx_seq_one_letter_code
_entity_poly.pdbx_strand_id
1 'polypeptide(L)'
;AGAPITTPALLISLDGDQLGPAAGVDGLAGLYDPATRTRWHYPDSEVPEGASNDHVTWVRSPARVVDEIESWWARSGAGSASGD
;
A
#
# COMPACT_ATOMS: atom_id res chain seq x y z
N ALA A 1 2.17 24.98 -1.68
CA ALA A 1 1.76 23.62 -2.08
C ALA A 1 0.29 23.66 -2.46
N GLY A 2 -0.17 22.78 -3.35
CA GLY A 2 -1.60 22.62 -3.64
C GLY A 2 -2.35 22.04 -2.44
N ALA A 3 -3.68 21.98 -2.54
CA ALA A 3 -4.49 21.25 -1.54
C ALA A 3 -4.05 19.77 -1.49
N PRO A 4 -4.08 19.12 -0.31
CA PRO A 4 -3.72 17.71 -0.19
C PRO A 4 -4.71 16.82 -0.96
N ILE A 5 -4.25 15.66 -1.42
CA ILE A 5 -5.11 14.66 -2.06
C ILE A 5 -5.97 14.00 -0.99
N THR A 6 -7.29 14.04 -1.16
CA THR A 6 -8.27 13.52 -0.19
C THR A 6 -8.92 12.21 -0.62
N THR A 7 -8.61 11.70 -1.81
CA THR A 7 -9.07 10.37 -2.23
C THR A 7 -8.40 9.30 -1.35
N PRO A 8 -9.16 8.39 -0.72
CA PRO A 8 -8.58 7.29 0.05
C PRO A 8 -7.59 6.46 -0.78
N ALA A 9 -6.40 6.22 -0.24
CA ALA A 9 -5.36 5.46 -0.93
C ALA A 9 -4.57 4.55 0.00
N LEU A 10 -4.30 3.33 -0.48
CA LEU A 10 -3.29 2.44 0.08
C LEU A 10 -1.99 2.59 -0.71
N LEU A 11 -0.93 3.01 -0.04
CA LEU A 11 0.40 3.16 -0.60
C LEU A 11 1.30 2.01 -0.13
N ILE A 12 1.68 1.16 -1.07
CA ILE A 12 2.48 -0.06 -0.83
C ILE A 12 3.91 0.18 -1.29
N SER A 13 4.87 -0.25 -0.49
CA SER A 13 6.28 -0.37 -0.91
C SER A 13 6.77 -1.76 -0.60
N LEU A 14 7.64 -2.30 -1.43
CA LEU A 14 8.24 -3.61 -1.25
C LEU A 14 9.68 -3.43 -0.79
N ASP A 15 10.13 -4.25 0.15
CA ASP A 15 11.50 -4.20 0.63
C ASP A 15 12.50 -4.56 -0.49
N GLY A 16 13.67 -3.92 -0.46
CA GLY A 16 14.67 -4.06 -1.53
C GLY A 16 14.29 -3.47 -2.91
N ASP A 17 13.06 -2.99 -3.14
CA ASP A 17 12.64 -2.43 -4.44
C ASP A 17 13.45 -1.19 -4.84
N GLN A 18 14.16 -1.28 -5.97
CA GLN A 18 14.97 -0.19 -6.50
C GLN A 18 14.24 0.70 -7.52
N LEU A 19 13.11 0.24 -8.05
CA LEU A 19 12.30 0.98 -9.03
C LEU A 19 11.17 1.77 -8.34
N GLY A 20 10.63 1.22 -7.25
CA GLY A 20 9.64 1.85 -6.36
C GLY A 20 10.10 1.88 -4.91
N PRO A 21 11.25 2.53 -4.58
CA PRO A 21 11.81 2.47 -3.24
C PRO A 21 10.88 3.09 -2.20
N ALA A 22 10.94 2.58 -0.96
CA ALA A 22 10.09 3.03 0.15
C ALA A 22 10.10 4.55 0.34
N ALA A 23 11.28 5.19 0.26
CA ALA A 23 11.40 6.64 0.36
C ALA A 23 10.64 7.41 -0.74
N GLY A 24 10.57 6.85 -1.96
CA GLY A 24 9.77 7.43 -3.06
C GLY A 24 8.28 7.31 -2.77
N VAL A 25 7.85 6.15 -2.26
CA VAL A 25 6.46 5.93 -1.82
C VAL A 25 6.09 6.85 -0.65
N ASP A 26 7.01 7.10 0.29
CA ASP A 26 6.80 8.01 1.41
C ASP A 26 6.69 9.48 0.94
N GLY A 27 7.49 9.87 -0.06
CA GLY A 27 7.37 11.16 -0.73
C GLY A 27 6.00 11.35 -1.39
N LEU A 28 5.50 10.32 -2.09
CA LEU A 28 4.15 10.30 -2.64
C LEU A 28 3.10 10.37 -1.52
N ALA A 29 3.25 9.60 -0.45
CA ALA A 29 2.34 9.62 0.70
C ALA A 29 2.23 11.00 1.32
N GLY A 30 3.31 11.79 1.31
CA GLY A 30 3.35 13.18 1.77
C GLY A 30 2.41 14.14 1.01
N LEU A 31 1.93 13.75 -0.18
CA LEU A 31 0.96 14.54 -0.96
C LEU A 31 -0.50 14.32 -0.55
N TYR A 32 -0.78 13.25 0.19
CA TYR A 32 -2.13 12.90 0.65
C TYR A 32 -2.43 13.49 2.02
N ASP A 33 -3.71 13.75 2.28
CA ASP A 33 -4.19 14.03 3.63
C ASP A 33 -3.87 12.82 4.55
N PRO A 34 -3.28 13.02 5.73
CA PRO A 34 -2.98 11.94 6.67
C PRO A 34 -4.20 11.09 7.05
N ALA A 35 -5.41 11.64 7.03
CA ALA A 35 -6.64 10.93 7.33
C ALA A 35 -7.12 10.02 6.18
N THR A 36 -6.64 10.23 4.96
CA THR A 36 -7.09 9.50 3.76
C THR A 36 -6.02 8.56 3.20
N ARG A 37 -4.85 8.47 3.83
CA ARG A 37 -3.77 7.58 3.39
C ARG A 37 -3.55 6.43 4.36
N THR A 38 -3.39 5.24 3.79
CA THR A 38 -2.85 4.07 4.48
C THR A 38 -1.49 3.75 3.89
N ARG A 39 -0.50 3.54 4.75
CA ARG A 39 0.86 3.17 4.33
C ARG A 39 1.15 1.74 4.80
N TRP A 40 1.55 0.88 3.88
CA TRP A 40 1.99 -0.48 4.21
C TRP A 40 3.31 -0.81 3.50
N HIS A 41 4.28 -1.29 4.26
CA HIS A 41 5.56 -1.75 3.75
C HIS A 41 5.60 -3.27 3.84
N TYR A 42 5.97 -3.95 2.76
CA TYR A 42 6.07 -5.40 2.70
C TYR A 42 7.53 -5.85 2.88
N PRO A 43 7.95 -6.21 4.11
CA PRO A 43 9.34 -6.56 4.41
C PRO A 43 9.72 -7.93 3.85
N ASP A 44 11.02 -8.12 3.55
CA ASP A 44 11.57 -9.41 3.11
C ASP A 44 11.29 -10.54 4.11
N SER A 45 11.24 -10.21 5.41
CA SER A 45 10.96 -11.18 6.48
C SER A 45 9.55 -11.78 6.43
N GLU A 46 8.63 -11.17 5.68
CA GLU A 46 7.26 -11.66 5.50
C GLU A 46 7.05 -12.31 4.13
N VAL A 47 8.09 -12.49 3.33
CA VAL A 47 8.01 -13.16 2.02
C VAL A 47 7.95 -14.67 2.24
N PRO A 48 6.87 -15.35 1.82
CA PRO A 48 6.80 -16.81 1.90
C PRO A 48 7.90 -17.49 1.08
N GLU A 49 8.27 -18.71 1.47
CA GLU A 49 9.22 -19.50 0.70
C GLU A 49 8.74 -19.69 -0.76
N GLY A 50 9.62 -19.40 -1.72
CA GLY A 50 9.32 -19.48 -3.15
C GLY A 50 8.50 -18.31 -3.72
N ALA A 51 8.10 -17.35 -2.88
CA ALA A 51 7.48 -16.10 -3.33
C ALA A 51 8.54 -15.01 -3.57
N SER A 52 8.09 -13.86 -4.06
CA SER A 52 8.91 -12.68 -4.28
C SER A 52 8.15 -11.42 -3.86
N ASN A 53 8.89 -10.41 -3.41
CA ASN A 53 8.46 -9.02 -3.29
C ASN A 53 9.27 -8.08 -4.21
N ASP A 54 10.05 -8.61 -5.16
CA ASP A 54 10.71 -7.76 -6.16
C ASP A 54 9.66 -7.02 -7.02
N HIS A 55 10.03 -5.81 -7.47
CA HIS A 55 9.18 -4.82 -8.11
C HIS A 55 8.15 -5.38 -9.12
N VAL A 56 8.58 -6.33 -9.95
CA VAL A 56 7.72 -6.95 -10.96
C VAL A 56 7.35 -8.36 -10.57
N THR A 57 8.28 -9.13 -10.01
CA THR A 57 8.07 -10.57 -9.83
C THR A 57 7.12 -10.92 -8.70
N TRP A 58 6.82 -10.00 -7.78
CA TRP A 58 5.81 -10.21 -6.73
C TRP A 58 4.45 -10.62 -7.28
N VAL A 59 4.09 -10.14 -8.47
CA VAL A 59 2.80 -10.43 -9.12
C VAL A 59 2.63 -11.91 -9.46
N ARG A 60 3.73 -12.68 -9.54
CA ARG A 60 3.69 -14.13 -9.77
C ARG A 60 3.28 -14.90 -8.51
N SER A 61 3.41 -14.30 -7.34
CA SER A 61 3.01 -14.84 -6.03
C SER A 61 2.25 -13.78 -5.24
N PRO A 62 1.06 -13.33 -5.72
CA PRO A 62 0.48 -12.05 -5.31
C PRO A 62 -0.27 -12.10 -3.97
N ALA A 63 -0.47 -13.28 -3.38
CA ALA A 63 -1.39 -13.52 -2.27
C ALA A 63 -1.22 -12.50 -1.13
N ARG A 64 0.01 -12.29 -0.64
CA ARG A 64 0.26 -11.37 0.48
C ARG A 64 -0.11 -9.92 0.18
N VAL A 65 0.14 -9.44 -1.04
CA VAL A 65 -0.21 -8.07 -1.46
C VAL A 65 -1.72 -7.95 -1.67
N VAL A 66 -2.34 -8.97 -2.26
CA VAL A 66 -3.80 -9.01 -2.48
C VAL A 66 -4.55 -9.04 -1.15
N ASP A 67 -4.10 -9.85 -0.18
CA ASP A 67 -4.70 -9.94 1.15
C ASP A 67 -4.71 -8.58 1.86
N GLU A 68 -3.63 -7.79 1.74
CA GLU A 68 -3.59 -6.43 2.32
C GLU A 68 -4.54 -5.48 1.59
N ILE A 69 -4.61 -5.55 0.25
CA ILE A 69 -5.54 -4.73 -0.54
C ILE A 69 -6.99 -5.04 -0.17
N GLU A 70 -7.37 -6.32 -0.08
CA GLU A 70 -8.70 -6.76 0.32
C GLU A 70 -9.02 -6.33 1.76
N SER A 71 -8.06 -6.52 2.67
CA SER A 71 -8.20 -6.07 4.06
C SER A 71 -8.36 -4.55 4.16
N TRP A 72 -7.65 -3.78 3.35
CA TRP A 72 -7.80 -2.33 3.28
C TRP A 72 -9.17 -1.92 2.74
N TRP A 73 -9.67 -2.58 1.69
CA TRP A 73 -11.02 -2.34 1.18
C TRP A 73 -12.08 -2.63 2.21
N ALA A 74 -11.97 -3.74 2.94
CA ALA A 74 -12.92 -4.09 4.00
C ALA A 74 -12.96 -3.02 5.11
N ARG A 75 -11.81 -2.50 5.52
CA ARG A 75 -11.71 -1.41 6.51
C ARG A 75 -12.24 -0.08 5.97
N SER A 76 -11.92 0.24 4.71
CA SER A 76 -12.28 1.53 4.09
C SER A 76 -13.75 1.61 3.70
N GLY A 77 -14.34 0.50 3.24
CA GLY A 77 -15.76 0.40 2.92
C GLY A 77 -16.67 0.37 4.15
N ALA A 78 -16.18 -0.15 5.28
CA ALA A 78 -16.88 -0.09 6.56
C ALA A 78 -17.05 1.35 7.10
N GLY A 79 -16.15 2.27 6.71
CA GLY A 79 -16.26 3.70 7.05
C GLY A 79 -17.35 4.43 6.27
N SER A 80 -17.60 4.05 5.01
CA SER A 80 -18.60 4.69 4.15
C SER A 80 -20.05 4.29 4.47
N ALA A 81 -20.27 3.18 5.18
CA ALA A 81 -21.61 2.67 5.52
C ALA A 81 -22.26 3.35 6.74
N SER A 82 -21.65 4.42 7.28
CA SER A 82 -22.13 5.13 8.48
C SER A 82 -22.57 6.58 8.25
N GLY A 83 -22.75 6.98 6.98
CA GLY A 83 -23.43 8.22 6.61
C GLY A 83 -24.86 7.93 6.19
N ASP A 84 -25.82 8.33 7.03
CA ASP A 84 -27.27 8.38 6.76
C ASP A 84 -27.63 9.12 5.45
#